data_AF-A0A948XAW0-F1
#
_entry.id   AF-A0A948XAW0-F1
#
_cell.length_a   1.000
_cell.length_b   1.000
_cell.length_c   1.000
_cell.angle_alpha   90.00
_cell.angle_beta   90.00
_cell.angle_gamma   90.00
#
_symmetry.space_group_name_H-M   'P 1'
#
loop_
_entity.id
_entity.type
_entity.pdbx_description
1 polymer ?
#
loop_
_entity_poly.entity_id
_entity_poly.type
_entity_poly.pdbx_seq_one_letter_code
_entity_poly.pdbx_strand_id
1 'polypeptide(L)'
;MKKWTEIETGKTHSAFQHIMVALGEKADGVVDRINTDPAFAKRLAAYAINEDLEPVLSPIRAQQIMGKNFFGFEEAVEHLGISPTCRQFVALWRIPFTEAVLQQCTDTHILVAVFPLSILEIRGKDSTLFHRQEWYDEESFASERGEVNWRLVRKTPVGNSLSYNWSDQQALISKDDEVPTAQVMVYTIIGHFLATGERLFEKVYVHTSSVDSDGGHVSVGGFLARGLYVSNGWVGSCGDCLGIASARKFN
;
A
#
# COMPACT_ATOMS: atom_id res chain seq x y z
N MET A 1 -22.50 35.30 -4.34
CA MET A 1 -21.26 35.23 -3.53
C MET A 1 -20.75 36.65 -3.34
N LYS A 2 -20.50 37.11 -2.10
CA LYS A 2 -19.86 38.42 -1.87
C LYS A 2 -18.46 38.41 -2.48
N LYS A 3 -17.99 39.53 -3.02
CA LYS A 3 -16.58 39.65 -3.42
C LYS A 3 -15.71 39.68 -2.16
N TRP A 4 -14.48 39.19 -2.24
CA TRP A 4 -13.56 39.20 -1.08
C TRP A 4 -13.34 40.62 -0.54
N THR A 5 -13.42 41.63 -1.40
CA THR A 5 -13.35 43.07 -1.07
C THR A 5 -14.55 43.59 -0.27
N GLU A 6 -15.63 42.83 -0.18
CA GLU A 6 -16.88 43.20 0.51
C GLU A 6 -17.02 42.50 1.87
N ILE A 7 -16.01 41.69 2.26
CA ILE A 7 -15.96 41.05 3.58
C ILE A 7 -15.39 42.05 4.58
N GLU A 8 -16.08 42.24 5.71
CA GLU A 8 -15.62 43.11 6.79
C GLU A 8 -14.22 42.71 7.26
N THR A 9 -13.32 43.69 7.36
CA THR A 9 -11.93 43.47 7.79
C THR A 9 -11.84 42.78 9.15
N GLY A 10 -12.77 43.06 10.06
CA GLY A 10 -12.84 42.38 11.36
C GLY A 10 -13.11 40.88 11.24
N LYS A 11 -13.96 40.48 10.27
CA LYS A 11 -14.27 39.06 10.03
C LYS A 11 -13.11 38.34 9.36
N THR A 12 -12.43 38.96 8.40
CA THR A 12 -11.25 38.36 7.77
C THR A 12 -10.10 38.22 8.78
N HIS A 13 -9.90 39.22 9.64
CA HIS A 13 -8.88 39.17 10.68
C HIS A 13 -9.14 38.06 11.70
N SER A 14 -10.39 37.94 12.20
CA SER A 14 -10.76 36.88 13.14
C SER A 14 -10.64 35.48 12.52
N ALA A 15 -11.07 35.29 11.28
CA ALA A 15 -10.90 34.02 10.56
C ALA A 15 -9.42 33.66 10.39
N PHE A 16 -8.58 34.62 10.01
CA PHE A 16 -7.14 34.41 9.90
C PHE A 16 -6.51 34.06 11.25
N GLN A 17 -6.89 34.74 12.34
CA GLN A 17 -6.42 34.41 13.68
C GLN A 17 -6.75 32.96 14.09
N HIS A 18 -7.96 32.48 13.81
CA HIS A 18 -8.32 31.08 14.09
C HIS A 18 -7.42 30.09 13.33
N ILE A 19 -7.10 30.39 12.07
CA ILE A 19 -6.17 29.57 11.28
C ILE A 19 -4.76 29.63 11.89
N MET A 20 -4.27 30.80 12.29
CA MET A 20 -2.95 30.94 12.91
C MET A 20 -2.85 30.15 14.22
N VAL A 21 -3.89 30.20 15.06
CA VAL A 21 -3.96 29.41 16.30
C VAL A 21 -3.92 27.91 15.99
N ALA A 22 -4.67 27.45 14.98
CA ALA A 22 -4.67 26.04 14.57
C ALA A 22 -3.31 25.56 14.01
N LEU A 23 -2.56 26.44 13.37
CA LEU A 23 -1.22 26.15 12.85
C LEU A 23 -0.13 26.11 13.95
N GLY A 24 -0.40 26.73 15.12
CA GLY A 24 0.50 26.73 16.26
C GLY A 24 1.89 27.27 15.92
N GLU A 25 2.93 26.58 16.39
CA GLU A 25 4.33 26.98 16.18
C GLU A 25 4.76 27.01 14.70
N LYS A 26 3.98 26.40 13.80
CA LYS A 26 4.27 26.37 12.35
C LYS A 26 3.66 27.54 11.60
N ALA A 27 2.92 28.43 12.27
CA ALA A 27 2.19 29.52 11.63
C ALA A 27 3.10 30.40 10.75
N ASP A 28 4.28 30.77 11.27
CA ASP A 28 5.23 31.65 10.59
C ASP A 28 5.71 31.08 9.25
N GLY A 29 6.20 29.83 9.26
CA GLY A 29 6.65 29.16 8.04
C GLY A 29 5.53 28.90 7.02
N VAL A 30 4.28 28.76 7.47
CA VAL A 30 3.12 28.65 6.56
C VAL A 30 2.78 30.00 5.94
N VAL A 31 2.82 31.09 6.70
CA VAL A 31 2.61 32.45 6.20
C VAL A 31 3.66 32.81 5.15
N ASP A 32 4.94 32.56 5.44
CA ASP A 32 6.03 32.77 4.49
C ASP A 32 5.78 32.01 3.20
N ARG A 33 5.42 30.73 3.31
CA ARG A 33 5.17 29.89 2.14
C ARG A 33 3.95 30.31 1.32
N ILE A 34 2.89 30.82 1.96
CA ILE A 34 1.74 31.42 1.25
C ILE A 34 2.19 32.62 0.43
N ASN A 35 3.08 33.45 0.99
CA ASN A 35 3.56 34.66 0.34
C ASN A 35 4.55 34.36 -0.79
N THR A 36 5.39 33.34 -0.65
CA THR A 36 6.47 33.03 -1.61
C THR A 36 6.10 31.98 -2.66
N ASP A 37 5.12 31.10 -2.40
CA ASP A 37 4.69 30.03 -3.30
C ASP A 37 3.19 30.16 -3.67
N PRO A 38 2.87 30.79 -4.82
CA PRO A 38 1.49 30.93 -5.30
C PRO A 38 0.77 29.59 -5.53
N ALA A 39 1.49 28.51 -5.81
CA ALA A 39 0.88 27.19 -5.99
C ALA A 39 0.47 26.59 -4.64
N PHE A 40 1.23 26.85 -3.56
CA PHE A 40 0.84 26.49 -2.20
C PHE A 40 -0.45 27.20 -1.77
N ALA A 41 -0.55 28.51 -2.00
CA ALA A 41 -1.75 29.29 -1.69
C ALA A 41 -3.00 28.75 -2.41
N LYS A 42 -2.88 28.36 -3.69
CA LYS A 42 -3.98 27.75 -4.46
C LYS A 42 -4.43 26.40 -3.89
N ARG A 43 -3.50 25.55 -3.44
CA ARG A 43 -3.84 24.26 -2.81
C ARG A 43 -4.55 24.44 -1.48
N LEU A 44 -4.08 25.38 -0.66
CA LEU A 44 -4.72 25.71 0.62
C LEU A 44 -6.15 26.24 0.42
N ALA A 45 -6.35 27.11 -0.58
CA ALA A 45 -7.68 27.60 -0.93
C ALA A 45 -8.60 26.48 -1.43
N ALA A 46 -8.11 25.57 -2.28
CA ALA A 46 -8.88 24.42 -2.73
C ALA A 46 -9.28 23.50 -1.57
N TYR A 47 -8.42 23.34 -0.56
CA TYR A 47 -8.75 22.59 0.65
C TYR A 47 -9.85 23.26 1.47
N ALA A 48 -9.76 24.58 1.69
CA ALA A 48 -10.73 25.32 2.49
C ALA A 48 -12.12 25.45 1.85
N ILE A 49 -12.24 25.27 0.52
CA ILE A 49 -13.50 25.39 -0.23
C ILE A 49 -14.27 24.06 -0.27
N ASN A 50 -13.57 22.92 -0.23
CA ASN A 50 -14.19 21.61 -0.28
C ASN A 50 -14.51 21.15 1.14
N GLU A 51 -15.70 21.48 1.65
CA GLU A 51 -16.18 21.17 3.02
C GLU A 51 -16.40 19.65 3.28
N ASP A 52 -16.39 18.81 2.23
CA ASP A 52 -16.67 17.36 2.31
C ASP A 52 -15.41 16.48 2.22
N LEU A 53 -14.46 16.69 3.13
CA LEU A 53 -13.47 15.67 3.41
C LEU A 53 -13.74 15.11 4.81
N GLU A 54 -14.50 14.01 4.86
CA GLU A 54 -14.34 12.97 5.90
C GLU A 54 -12.87 12.93 6.34
N PRO A 55 -12.58 12.94 7.65
CA PRO A 55 -11.24 13.16 8.18
C PRO A 55 -10.25 12.24 7.47
N VAL A 56 -9.47 12.82 6.56
CA VAL A 56 -8.52 12.08 5.74
C VAL A 56 -7.51 11.48 6.70
N LEU A 57 -7.48 10.16 6.79
CA LEU A 57 -6.51 9.48 7.64
C LEU A 57 -5.12 9.76 7.09
N SER A 58 -4.29 10.46 7.88
CA SER A 58 -2.92 10.75 7.50
C SER A 58 -2.04 9.50 7.63
N PRO A 59 -0.96 9.39 6.85
CA PRO A 59 0.02 8.31 7.00
C PRO A 59 0.54 8.16 8.44
N ILE A 60 0.79 9.27 9.14
CA ILE A 60 1.22 9.27 10.54
C ILE A 60 0.18 8.60 11.44
N ARG A 61 -1.10 8.94 11.28
CA ARG A 61 -2.17 8.34 12.10
C ARG A 61 -2.34 6.85 11.79
N ALA A 62 -2.26 6.47 10.51
CA ALA A 62 -2.34 5.07 10.13
C ALA A 62 -1.16 4.24 10.65
N GLN A 63 0.05 4.80 10.63
CA GLN A 63 1.23 4.17 11.23
C GLN A 63 1.04 3.96 12.74
N GLN A 64 0.46 4.92 13.46
CA GLN A 64 0.14 4.77 14.88
C GLN A 64 -0.86 3.63 15.14
N ILE A 65 -1.83 3.43 14.25
CA ILE A 65 -2.84 2.36 14.37
C ILE A 65 -2.23 1.00 14.01
N MET A 66 -1.56 0.92 12.86
CA MET A 66 -1.06 -0.34 12.28
C MET A 66 0.26 -0.81 12.90
N GLY A 67 1.00 0.09 13.56
CA GLY A 67 2.27 -0.21 14.23
C GLY A 67 3.28 -0.87 13.28
N LYS A 68 3.78 -2.04 13.67
CA LYS A 68 4.74 -2.81 12.85
C LYS A 68 4.16 -3.37 11.54
N ASN A 69 2.83 -3.37 11.38
CA ASN A 69 2.17 -3.82 10.16
C ASN A 69 1.85 -2.63 9.24
N PHE A 70 2.70 -1.59 9.28
CA PHE A 70 2.69 -0.45 8.38
C PHE A 70 3.98 -0.46 7.57
N PHE A 71 3.86 -0.29 6.26
CA PHE A 71 4.98 -0.09 5.35
C PHE A 71 4.65 1.09 4.43
N GLY A 72 5.07 2.28 4.81
CA GLY A 72 4.74 3.52 4.14
C GLY A 72 5.80 3.99 3.15
N PHE A 73 5.75 5.29 2.87
CA PHE A 73 6.67 5.96 1.96
C PHE A 73 8.12 5.87 2.44
N GLU A 74 8.35 6.08 3.74
CA GLU A 74 9.68 6.17 4.34
C GLU A 74 10.37 4.80 4.29
N GLU A 75 9.66 3.76 4.69
CA GLU A 75 10.13 2.37 4.65
C GLU A 75 10.41 1.91 3.21
N ALA A 76 9.57 2.33 2.25
CA ALA A 76 9.79 2.02 0.85
C ALA A 76 11.06 2.69 0.30
N VAL A 77 11.30 3.97 0.62
CA VAL A 77 12.53 4.68 0.22
C VAL A 77 13.75 4.02 0.85
N GLU A 78 13.69 3.73 2.15
CA GLU A 78 14.80 3.16 2.90
C GLU A 78 15.16 1.75 2.43
N HIS A 79 14.17 0.85 2.39
CA HIS A 79 14.42 -0.58 2.19
C HIS A 79 14.37 -1.02 0.74
N LEU A 80 13.54 -0.35 -0.08
CA LEU A 80 13.40 -0.68 -1.50
C LEU A 80 14.08 0.36 -2.40
N GLY A 81 14.75 1.38 -1.84
CA GLY A 81 15.55 2.34 -2.60
C GLY A 81 14.76 3.01 -3.73
N ILE A 82 13.50 3.34 -3.47
CA ILE A 82 12.66 4.06 -4.43
C ILE A 82 12.92 5.55 -4.37
N SER A 83 12.71 6.23 -5.50
CA SER A 83 12.75 7.70 -5.60
C SER A 83 11.40 8.20 -6.11
N PRO A 84 10.41 8.40 -5.21
CA PRO A 84 9.07 8.81 -5.62
C PRO A 84 9.02 10.17 -6.28
N THR A 85 8.23 10.28 -7.33
CA THR A 85 7.85 11.57 -7.91
C THR A 85 6.87 12.31 -7.00
N CYS A 86 6.77 13.64 -7.14
CA CYS A 86 5.76 14.43 -6.43
C CYS A 86 4.33 13.92 -6.68
N ARG A 87 4.03 13.40 -7.89
CA ARG A 87 2.72 12.84 -8.22
C ARG A 87 2.42 11.57 -7.43
N GLN A 88 3.41 10.68 -7.31
CA GLN A 88 3.28 9.46 -6.51
C GLN A 88 3.14 9.78 -5.02
N PHE A 89 3.89 10.77 -4.52
CA PHE A 89 3.73 11.25 -3.15
C PHE A 89 2.32 11.76 -2.86
N VAL A 90 1.77 12.60 -3.76
CA VAL A 90 0.40 13.12 -3.62
C VAL A 90 -0.64 12.00 -3.68
N ALA A 91 -0.43 10.99 -4.53
CA ALA A 91 -1.35 9.84 -4.62
C ALA A 91 -1.42 9.03 -3.31
N LEU A 92 -0.32 8.94 -2.57
CA LEU A 92 -0.24 8.22 -1.29
C LEU A 92 -0.54 9.11 -0.08
N TRP A 93 -0.76 10.41 -0.27
CA TRP A 93 -1.08 11.30 0.83
C TRP A 93 -2.39 10.94 1.53
N ARG A 94 -3.34 10.34 0.79
CA ARG A 94 -4.64 9.91 1.31
C ARG A 94 -4.66 8.40 1.43
N ILE A 95 -4.97 7.91 2.63
CA ILE A 95 -5.20 6.48 2.85
C ILE A 95 -6.67 6.16 2.54
N PRO A 96 -6.95 5.21 1.63
CA PRO A 96 -8.31 4.89 1.18
C PRO A 96 -9.03 3.92 2.13
N PHE A 97 -8.63 3.88 3.40
CA PHE A 97 -9.21 3.03 4.44
C PHE A 97 -9.54 3.88 5.65
N THR A 98 -10.71 3.64 6.23
CA THR A 98 -11.13 4.34 7.45
C THR A 98 -10.32 3.85 8.65
N GLU A 99 -10.23 4.68 9.70
CA GLU A 99 -9.59 4.30 10.95
C GLU A 99 -10.20 3.01 11.54
N ALA A 100 -11.52 2.86 11.48
CA ALA A 100 -12.20 1.65 11.97
C ALA A 100 -11.77 0.38 11.21
N VAL A 101 -11.59 0.47 9.88
CA VAL A 101 -11.07 -0.65 9.09
C VAL A 101 -9.64 -0.97 9.49
N LEU A 102 -8.77 0.04 9.64
CA LEU A 102 -7.39 -0.18 10.07
C LEU A 102 -7.32 -0.83 11.45
N GLN A 103 -8.11 -0.34 12.42
CA GLN A 103 -8.18 -0.90 13.77
C GLN A 103 -8.56 -2.40 13.76
N GLN A 104 -9.53 -2.79 12.94
CA GLN A 104 -9.93 -4.20 12.78
C GLN A 104 -8.85 -5.06 12.10
N CYS A 105 -8.02 -4.45 11.28
CA CYS A 105 -7.01 -5.13 10.47
C CYS A 105 -5.62 -5.16 11.11
N THR A 106 -5.42 -4.48 12.25
CA THR A 106 -4.12 -4.31 12.92
C THR A 106 -3.31 -5.59 13.08
N ASP A 107 -3.92 -6.70 13.50
CA ASP A 107 -3.20 -7.96 13.73
C ASP A 107 -3.10 -8.86 12.49
N THR A 108 -3.94 -8.62 11.49
CA THR A 108 -4.19 -9.57 10.39
C THR A 108 -3.69 -9.11 9.03
N HIS A 109 -3.50 -7.80 8.84
CA HIS A 109 -3.09 -7.21 7.58
C HIS A 109 -1.89 -6.28 7.75
N ILE A 110 -1.21 -6.01 6.63
CA ILE A 110 -0.21 -4.97 6.48
C ILE A 110 -0.78 -3.88 5.61
N LEU A 111 -0.74 -2.64 6.09
CA LEU A 111 -1.00 -1.46 5.27
C LEU A 111 0.29 -1.07 4.57
N VAL A 112 0.31 -1.21 3.24
CA VAL A 112 1.51 -1.01 2.41
C VAL A 112 1.27 0.07 1.36
N ALA A 113 2.20 1.02 1.25
CA ALA A 113 2.28 1.96 0.14
C ALA A 113 3.05 1.30 -1.01
N VAL A 114 2.32 0.75 -1.98
CA VAL A 114 2.91 0.09 -3.14
C VAL A 114 3.38 1.14 -4.14
N PHE A 115 4.62 0.97 -4.61
CA PHE A 115 5.19 1.79 -5.68
C PHE A 115 5.41 0.96 -6.95
N PRO A 116 5.52 1.61 -8.12
CA PRO A 116 5.77 0.93 -9.39
C PRO A 116 7.16 0.26 -9.48
N LEU A 117 7.31 -0.90 -8.83
CA LEU A 117 8.50 -1.74 -8.84
C LEU A 117 8.10 -3.17 -9.23
N SER A 118 8.73 -3.72 -10.25
CA SER A 118 8.49 -5.09 -10.66
C SER A 118 9.17 -6.11 -9.76
N ILE A 119 8.74 -7.38 -9.84
CA ILE A 119 9.39 -8.49 -9.12
C ILE A 119 10.87 -8.57 -9.50
N LEU A 120 11.19 -8.40 -10.78
CA LEU A 120 12.57 -8.40 -11.28
C LEU A 120 13.39 -7.23 -10.73
N GLU A 121 12.81 -6.03 -10.62
CA GLU A 121 13.50 -4.88 -10.02
C GLU A 121 13.74 -5.08 -8.52
N ILE A 122 12.77 -5.64 -7.79
CA ILE A 122 12.93 -5.95 -6.35
C ILE A 122 14.02 -7.01 -6.18
N ARG A 123 13.98 -8.10 -6.96
CA ARG A 123 15.00 -9.15 -6.93
C ARG A 123 16.38 -8.64 -7.34
N GLY A 124 16.44 -7.68 -8.26
CA GLY A 124 17.69 -7.05 -8.70
C GLY A 124 18.38 -6.21 -7.62
N LYS A 125 17.64 -5.74 -6.60
CA LYS A 125 18.20 -5.00 -5.46
C LYS A 125 18.90 -5.90 -4.46
N ASP A 126 18.29 -7.05 -4.15
CA ASP A 126 18.89 -8.09 -3.34
C ASP A 126 18.36 -9.47 -3.73
N SER A 127 19.15 -10.17 -4.55
CA SER A 127 18.80 -11.50 -5.02
C SER A 127 18.85 -12.57 -3.93
N THR A 128 19.51 -12.30 -2.79
CA THR A 128 19.60 -13.25 -1.68
C THR A 128 18.28 -13.42 -0.93
N LEU A 129 17.37 -12.45 -1.09
CA LEU A 129 16.02 -12.51 -0.54
C LEU A 129 15.10 -13.44 -1.32
N PHE A 130 15.52 -13.90 -2.49
CA PHE A 130 14.74 -14.75 -3.38
C PHE A 130 15.36 -16.13 -3.48
N HIS A 131 14.50 -17.14 -3.65
CA HIS A 131 14.99 -18.43 -4.09
C HIS A 131 15.53 -18.31 -5.52
N ARG A 132 16.60 -19.04 -5.83
CA ARG A 132 17.20 -19.00 -7.16
C ARG A 132 16.26 -19.67 -8.16
N GLN A 133 15.58 -18.84 -8.94
CA GLN A 133 14.59 -19.24 -9.94
C GLN A 133 14.71 -18.31 -11.13
N GLU A 134 14.86 -18.89 -12.32
CA GLU A 134 15.03 -18.14 -13.59
C GLU A 134 13.80 -18.34 -14.51
N TRP A 135 12.84 -19.19 -14.11
CA TRP A 135 11.70 -19.59 -14.95
C TRP A 135 10.77 -18.44 -15.32
N TYR A 136 10.68 -17.40 -14.47
CA TYR A 136 9.78 -16.27 -14.67
C TYR A 136 10.47 -15.01 -15.20
N ASP A 137 11.73 -15.11 -15.60
CA ASP A 137 12.51 -13.93 -15.99
C ASP A 137 11.96 -13.23 -17.25
N GLU A 138 11.30 -14.00 -18.11
CA GLU A 138 10.65 -13.52 -19.34
C GLU A 138 9.12 -13.39 -19.19
N GLU A 139 8.58 -13.69 -18.01
CA GLU A 139 7.14 -13.64 -17.75
C GLU A 139 6.62 -12.20 -17.60
N SER A 140 5.46 -11.94 -18.19
CA SER A 140 4.84 -10.61 -18.16
C SER A 140 4.55 -10.14 -16.73
N PHE A 141 4.05 -11.03 -15.86
CA PHE A 141 3.75 -10.70 -14.47
C PHE A 141 5.00 -10.33 -13.66
N ALA A 142 6.18 -10.82 -14.04
CA ALA A 142 7.41 -10.55 -13.31
C ALA A 142 7.99 -9.16 -13.62
N SER A 143 7.72 -8.67 -14.84
CA SER A 143 8.11 -7.34 -15.30
C SER A 143 7.04 -6.27 -15.08
N GLU A 144 5.81 -6.67 -14.73
CA GLU A 144 4.74 -5.74 -14.34
C GLU A 144 5.19 -4.89 -13.15
N ARG A 145 4.99 -3.57 -13.21
CA ARG A 145 5.38 -2.67 -12.12
C ARG A 145 4.23 -2.38 -11.16
N GLY A 146 2.98 -2.65 -11.56
CA GLY A 146 1.80 -2.20 -10.85
C GLY A 146 1.66 -0.68 -10.85
N GLU A 147 0.78 -0.18 -9.99
CA GLU A 147 0.47 1.24 -9.85
C GLU A 147 0.76 1.73 -8.43
N VAL A 148 0.96 3.04 -8.28
CA VAL A 148 1.10 3.66 -6.96
C VAL A 148 -0.24 3.67 -6.23
N ASN A 149 -0.35 2.95 -5.12
CA ASN A 149 -1.55 2.94 -4.28
C ASN A 149 -1.26 2.38 -2.88
N TRP A 150 -2.18 2.61 -1.95
CA TRP A 150 -2.21 1.89 -0.68
C TRP A 150 -2.86 0.52 -0.88
N ARG A 151 -2.34 -0.53 -0.25
CA ARG A 151 -2.98 -1.84 -0.16
C ARG A 151 -3.04 -2.28 1.29
N LEU A 152 -4.10 -2.97 1.67
CA LEU A 152 -4.25 -3.57 2.99
C LEU A 152 -4.27 -5.09 2.81
N VAL A 153 -3.09 -5.71 2.89
CA VAL A 153 -2.82 -7.09 2.46
C VAL A 153 -2.80 -8.03 3.66
N ARG A 154 -3.50 -9.17 3.61
CA ARG A 154 -3.48 -10.16 4.69
C ARG A 154 -2.10 -10.79 4.86
N LYS A 155 -1.67 -10.98 6.11
CA LYS A 155 -0.39 -11.63 6.47
C LYS A 155 -0.41 -13.15 6.40
N THR A 156 -1.60 -13.73 6.33
CA THR A 156 -1.85 -15.17 6.27
C THR A 156 -2.77 -15.49 5.09
N PRO A 157 -2.79 -16.74 4.59
CA PRO A 157 -3.79 -17.16 3.63
C PRO A 157 -5.20 -16.87 4.15
N VAL A 158 -6.16 -16.73 3.23
CA VAL A 158 -7.58 -16.71 3.59
C VAL A 158 -7.91 -17.98 4.39
N GLY A 159 -8.67 -17.84 5.47
CA GLY A 159 -9.00 -18.96 6.36
C GLY A 159 -9.67 -20.10 5.58
N ASN A 160 -9.27 -21.34 5.86
CA ASN A 160 -9.77 -22.55 5.19
C ASN A 160 -9.56 -22.60 3.68
N SER A 161 -8.63 -21.82 3.11
CA SER A 161 -8.32 -21.86 1.67
C SER A 161 -7.27 -22.89 1.26
N LEU A 162 -6.65 -23.59 2.22
CA LEU A 162 -5.63 -24.60 1.94
C LEU A 162 -6.24 -25.86 1.30
N SER A 163 -5.49 -26.54 0.44
CA SER A 163 -5.87 -27.81 -0.20
C SER A 163 -7.07 -27.73 -1.17
N TYR A 164 -7.50 -26.53 -1.55
CA TYR A 164 -8.58 -26.30 -2.51
C TYR A 164 -8.03 -25.89 -3.88
N ASN A 165 -8.79 -26.18 -4.94
CA ASN A 165 -8.52 -25.61 -6.26
C ASN A 165 -8.85 -24.11 -6.29
N TRP A 166 -8.39 -23.42 -7.33
CA TRP A 166 -8.59 -21.97 -7.48
C TRP A 166 -10.05 -21.51 -7.38
N SER A 167 -10.99 -22.23 -8.02
CA SER A 167 -12.41 -21.85 -8.01
C SER A 167 -13.01 -21.93 -6.60
N ASP A 168 -12.68 -22.99 -5.87
CA ASP A 168 -13.15 -23.18 -4.49
C ASP A 168 -12.51 -22.16 -3.54
N GLN A 169 -11.23 -21.82 -3.74
CA GLN A 169 -10.55 -20.78 -2.97
C GLN A 169 -11.16 -19.39 -3.21
N GLN A 170 -11.48 -19.05 -4.46
CA GLN A 170 -12.12 -17.76 -4.78
C GLN A 170 -13.45 -17.59 -4.06
N ALA A 171 -14.23 -18.66 -3.88
CA ALA A 171 -15.50 -18.62 -3.18
C ALA A 171 -15.36 -18.28 -1.68
N LEU A 172 -14.16 -18.41 -1.10
CA LEU A 172 -13.86 -18.07 0.30
C LEU A 172 -13.46 -16.60 0.50
N ILE A 173 -13.26 -15.86 -0.58
CA ILE A 173 -12.87 -14.44 -0.51
C ILE A 173 -14.08 -13.61 -0.09
N SER A 174 -13.87 -12.71 0.88
CA SER A 174 -14.90 -11.75 1.28
C SER A 174 -15.27 -10.83 0.11
N LYS A 175 -16.52 -10.34 0.08
CA LYS A 175 -16.97 -9.39 -0.94
C LYS A 175 -16.14 -8.11 -0.96
N ASP A 176 -15.64 -7.71 0.20
CA ASP A 176 -14.82 -6.52 0.41
C ASP A 176 -13.33 -6.76 0.09
N ASP A 177 -12.96 -7.98 -0.31
CA ASP A 177 -11.59 -8.38 -0.55
C ASP A 177 -11.39 -8.73 -2.04
N GLU A 178 -10.16 -8.63 -2.50
CA GLU A 178 -9.69 -9.05 -3.82
C GLU A 178 -8.39 -9.86 -3.71
N VAL A 179 -8.06 -10.61 -4.77
CA VAL A 179 -6.78 -11.32 -4.84
C VAL A 179 -5.70 -10.36 -5.38
N PRO A 180 -4.67 -10.01 -4.57
CA PRO A 180 -3.58 -9.15 -5.04
C PRO A 180 -2.73 -9.84 -6.11
N THR A 181 -2.04 -9.05 -6.92
CA THR A 181 -1.10 -9.57 -7.94
C THR A 181 0.16 -10.12 -7.29
N ALA A 182 0.94 -10.90 -8.04
CA ALA A 182 2.25 -11.38 -7.60
C ALA A 182 3.20 -10.22 -7.28
N GLN A 183 3.15 -9.13 -8.06
CA GLN A 183 3.94 -7.93 -7.78
C GLN A 183 3.61 -7.34 -6.40
N VAL A 184 2.33 -7.13 -6.09
CA VAL A 184 1.89 -6.58 -4.79
C VAL A 184 2.32 -7.49 -3.65
N MET A 185 2.16 -8.81 -3.80
CA MET A 185 2.53 -9.76 -2.76
C MET A 185 4.04 -9.81 -2.54
N VAL A 186 4.86 -9.87 -3.59
CA VAL A 186 6.33 -9.84 -3.46
C VAL A 186 6.78 -8.52 -2.82
N TYR A 187 6.25 -7.39 -3.27
CA TYR A 187 6.53 -6.07 -2.71
C TYR A 187 6.26 -6.05 -1.20
N THR A 188 5.08 -6.55 -0.81
CA THR A 188 4.65 -6.58 0.59
C THR A 188 5.52 -7.52 1.43
N ILE A 189 5.78 -8.74 0.96
CA ILE A 189 6.53 -9.75 1.72
C ILE A 189 7.99 -9.29 1.92
N ILE A 190 8.65 -8.83 0.86
CA ILE A 190 10.04 -8.39 0.92
C ILE A 190 10.17 -7.08 1.70
N GLY A 191 9.31 -6.10 1.43
CA GLY A 191 9.32 -4.83 2.16
C GLY A 191 9.11 -5.03 3.66
N HIS A 192 8.08 -5.80 4.03
CA HIS A 192 7.79 -6.10 5.44
C HIS A 192 8.95 -6.82 6.13
N PHE A 193 9.58 -7.79 5.46
CA PHE A 193 10.74 -8.48 6.00
C PHE A 193 11.94 -7.55 6.19
N LEU A 194 12.22 -6.65 5.25
CA LEU A 194 13.32 -5.70 5.38
C LEU A 194 13.09 -4.71 6.52
N ALA A 195 11.84 -4.27 6.73
CA ALA A 195 11.48 -3.33 7.79
C ALA A 195 11.44 -3.98 9.19
N THR A 196 11.08 -5.27 9.29
CA THR A 196 10.73 -5.88 10.59
C THR A 196 11.50 -7.16 10.93
N GLY A 197 12.12 -7.81 9.95
CA GLY A 197 12.69 -9.16 10.05
C GLY A 197 11.65 -10.29 10.09
N GLU A 198 10.35 -9.99 10.08
CA GLU A 198 9.27 -10.98 10.09
C GLU A 198 9.09 -11.60 8.69
N ARG A 199 9.19 -12.93 8.59
CA ARG A 199 8.95 -13.65 7.34
C ARG A 199 7.47 -14.03 7.23
N LEU A 200 6.82 -13.57 6.16
CA LEU A 200 5.45 -13.96 5.86
C LEU A 200 5.44 -15.24 5.02
N PHE A 201 4.41 -16.07 5.19
CA PHE A 201 4.19 -17.29 4.39
C PHE A 201 5.38 -18.27 4.39
N GLU A 202 6.05 -18.47 5.54
CA GLU A 202 7.26 -19.32 5.62
C GLU A 202 7.05 -20.77 5.14
N LYS A 203 5.90 -21.36 5.45
CA LYS A 203 5.60 -22.79 5.24
C LYS A 203 4.43 -23.04 4.29
N VAL A 204 3.92 -21.97 3.69
CA VAL A 204 2.72 -21.99 2.85
C VAL A 204 2.95 -21.13 1.62
N TYR A 205 2.11 -21.34 0.62
CA TYR A 205 2.03 -20.55 -0.59
C TYR A 205 0.64 -19.94 -0.68
N VAL A 206 0.55 -18.79 -1.34
CA VAL A 206 -0.73 -18.16 -1.65
C VAL A 206 -0.82 -17.86 -3.13
N HIS A 207 -1.93 -18.26 -3.74
CA HIS A 207 -2.28 -17.86 -5.08
C HIS A 207 -2.51 -16.36 -5.16
N THR A 208 -2.11 -15.80 -6.30
CA THR A 208 -2.25 -14.40 -6.67
C THR A 208 -3.18 -14.28 -7.88
N SER A 209 -3.58 -13.06 -8.22
CA SER A 209 -4.35 -12.81 -9.45
C SER A 209 -3.50 -12.85 -10.71
N SER A 210 -2.17 -12.87 -10.59
CA SER A 210 -1.26 -12.99 -11.73
C SER A 210 -1.28 -14.40 -12.32
N VAL A 211 -1.09 -14.49 -13.63
CA VAL A 211 -0.97 -15.74 -14.39
C VAL A 211 0.33 -15.74 -15.19
N ASP A 212 0.90 -16.92 -15.42
CA ASP A 212 2.00 -17.15 -16.36
C ASP A 212 1.51 -17.19 -17.82
N SER A 213 2.44 -17.36 -18.77
CA SER A 213 2.13 -17.42 -20.20
C SER A 213 1.20 -18.58 -20.60
N ASP A 214 1.13 -19.62 -19.78
CA ASP A 214 0.27 -20.80 -19.98
C ASP A 214 -1.10 -20.64 -19.31
N GLY A 215 -1.35 -19.51 -18.64
CA GLY A 215 -2.58 -19.23 -17.90
C GLY A 215 -2.62 -19.85 -16.51
N GLY A 216 -1.50 -20.39 -16.02
CA GLY A 216 -1.35 -20.92 -14.68
C GLY A 216 -1.25 -19.81 -13.64
N HIS A 217 -1.99 -19.92 -12.54
CA HIS A 217 -1.96 -18.91 -11.47
C HIS A 217 -0.62 -18.91 -10.74
N VAL A 218 0.00 -17.73 -10.65
CA VAL A 218 1.26 -17.54 -9.92
C VAL A 218 0.98 -17.60 -8.43
N SER A 219 1.84 -18.29 -7.70
CA SER A 219 1.80 -18.41 -6.25
C SER A 219 3.11 -17.90 -5.64
N VAL A 220 3.02 -17.28 -4.47
CA VAL A 220 4.20 -16.80 -3.73
C VAL A 220 4.18 -17.32 -2.31
N GLY A 221 5.34 -17.57 -1.74
CA GLY A 221 5.46 -18.07 -0.37
C GLY A 221 6.72 -18.88 -0.14
N GLY A 222 6.67 -19.82 0.81
CA GLY A 222 7.82 -20.63 1.18
C GLY A 222 9.03 -19.81 1.64
N PHE A 223 8.79 -18.65 2.27
CA PHE A 223 9.86 -17.69 2.53
C PHE A 223 10.73 -18.11 3.71
N LEU A 224 11.76 -18.91 3.43
CA LEU A 224 12.68 -19.46 4.43
C LEU A 224 14.09 -18.87 4.26
N ALA A 225 15.08 -19.46 4.93
CA ALA A 225 16.49 -19.06 4.83
C ALA A 225 17.07 -19.10 3.39
N ARG A 226 16.41 -19.81 2.46
CA ARG A 226 16.79 -19.89 1.04
C ARG A 226 16.14 -18.82 0.15
N GLY A 227 15.39 -17.88 0.75
CA GLY A 227 14.68 -16.82 0.04
C GLY A 227 13.22 -17.15 -0.28
N LEU A 228 12.52 -16.15 -0.80
CA LEU A 228 11.11 -16.21 -1.21
C LEU A 228 10.98 -16.98 -2.52
N TYR A 229 10.01 -17.89 -2.59
CA TYR A 229 9.68 -18.61 -3.81
C TYR A 229 8.55 -17.90 -4.59
N VAL A 230 8.72 -17.87 -5.91
CA VAL A 230 7.66 -17.56 -6.87
C VAL A 230 7.44 -18.83 -7.71
N SER A 231 6.24 -19.41 -7.62
CA SER A 231 5.91 -20.68 -8.28
C SER A 231 4.82 -20.47 -9.32
N ASN A 232 4.90 -21.19 -10.43
CA ASN A 232 3.74 -21.41 -11.28
C ASN A 232 2.79 -22.40 -10.58
N GLY A 233 1.49 -22.20 -10.75
CA GLY A 233 0.46 -22.97 -10.08
C GLY A 233 0.46 -24.43 -10.54
N TRP A 234 0.45 -25.37 -9.60
CA TRP A 234 0.28 -26.78 -9.90
C TRP A 234 -1.20 -27.03 -10.20
N VAL A 235 -1.60 -26.97 -11.48
CA VAL A 235 -3.00 -27.05 -11.94
C VAL A 235 -3.73 -28.36 -11.51
N GLY A 236 -3.03 -29.36 -10.97
CA GLY A 236 -3.62 -30.67 -10.61
C GLY A 236 -3.24 -31.27 -9.26
N SER A 237 -2.44 -30.62 -8.41
CA SER A 237 -2.13 -31.15 -7.07
C SER A 237 -2.07 -30.02 -6.06
N CYS A 238 -3.21 -29.75 -5.43
CA CYS A 238 -3.32 -28.86 -4.28
C CYS A 238 -2.58 -29.54 -3.11
N GLY A 239 -1.27 -29.34 -3.03
CA GLY A 239 -0.53 -29.69 -1.82
C GLY A 239 -1.13 -28.97 -0.62
N ASP A 240 -1.06 -29.59 0.56
CA ASP A 240 -1.68 -29.10 1.80
C ASP A 240 -1.22 -27.71 2.30
N CYS A 241 -0.35 -27.06 1.53
CA CYS A 241 0.30 -25.80 1.85
C CYS A 241 -0.09 -24.64 0.91
N LEU A 242 -1.00 -24.84 -0.06
CA LEU A 242 -1.40 -23.81 -1.03
C LEU A 242 -2.77 -23.21 -0.70
N GLY A 243 -2.80 -21.93 -0.35
CA GLY A 243 -4.00 -21.14 -0.11
C GLY A 243 -4.17 -19.99 -1.10
N ILE A 244 -5.00 -19.00 -0.76
CA ILE A 244 -5.22 -17.80 -1.59
C ILE A 244 -4.88 -16.52 -0.82
N ALA A 245 -4.28 -15.55 -1.51
CA ALA A 245 -3.99 -14.23 -0.96
C ALA A 245 -5.26 -13.38 -0.96
N SER A 246 -5.32 -12.39 -0.05
CA SER A 246 -6.38 -11.38 -0.05
C SER A 246 -5.82 -10.02 0.34
N ALA A 247 -6.38 -8.98 -0.27
CA ALA A 247 -6.26 -7.59 0.12
C ALA A 247 -7.63 -6.92 0.17
N ARG A 248 -7.82 -5.94 1.05
CA ARG A 248 -9.08 -5.16 1.12
C ARG A 248 -9.21 -4.26 -0.11
N LYS A 249 -10.41 -4.23 -0.71
CA LYS A 249 -10.77 -3.32 -1.80
C LYS A 249 -10.83 -1.87 -1.32
N PHE A 250 -10.66 -0.96 -2.25
CA PHE A 250 -11.05 0.43 -2.07
C PHE A 250 -12.58 0.50 -2.06
N ASN A 251 -13.15 1.04 -0.99
CA ASN A 251 -14.56 1.43 -0.97
C ASN A 251 -14.71 2.84 -1.54
#